data_AF-A0A2G9N0V1-F1
#
_entry.id   AF-A0A2G9N0V1-F1
#
_cell.length_a   1.000
_cell.length_b   1.000
_cell.length_c   1.000
_cell.angle_alpha   90.00
_cell.angle_beta   90.00
_cell.angle_gamma   90.00
#
_symmetry.space_group_name_H-M   'P 1'
#
loop_
_entity.id
_entity.type
_entity.pdbx_description
1 polymer ?
#
loop_
_entity_poly.entity_id
_entity_poly.type
_entity_poly.pdbx_seq_one_letter_code
_entity_poly.pdbx_strand_id
1 'polypeptide(L)'
;MAPLFYIANFENKKIMLKEFGLEKIPPEKGIITAIKIVAALFIYSALFSFILALIGFNDLGKMENLIKSAYTFSPIYFAITITIGLFLEEYFFRAFLVPRADIWGSSIIFGIFHYSSGSIAQVIGATFLGLILAVAYKQYKNLIPLYIAHVLYDVIIIYFLVIR
;
A
#
# COMPACT_ATOMS: atom_id res chain seq x y z
N MET A 1 -0.42 -17.77 -0.72
CA MET A 1 -0.95 -19.04 -0.17
C MET A 1 -1.17 -19.02 1.35
N ALA A 2 -0.39 -18.28 2.15
CA ALA A 2 -0.56 -18.25 3.61
C ALA A 2 -1.94 -17.75 4.13
N PRO A 3 -2.56 -16.68 3.59
CA PRO A 3 -3.83 -16.16 4.14
C PRO A 3 -5.02 -17.11 3.98
N LEU A 4 -5.21 -17.66 2.78
CA LEU A 4 -6.30 -18.60 2.49
C LEU A 4 -6.14 -19.90 3.28
N PHE A 5 -4.91 -20.42 3.38
CA PHE A 5 -4.60 -21.58 4.19
C PHE A 5 -4.89 -21.32 5.67
N TYR A 6 -4.50 -20.15 6.19
CA TYR A 6 -4.78 -19.77 7.58
C TYR A 6 -6.29 -19.75 7.86
N ILE A 7 -7.07 -19.11 6.99
CA ILE A 7 -8.53 -19.01 7.12
C ILE A 7 -9.19 -20.39 7.10
N ALA A 8 -8.82 -21.23 6.13
CA ALA A 8 -9.43 -22.54 5.95
C ALA A 8 -9.12 -23.48 7.12
N ASN A 9 -7.89 -23.47 7.65
CA ASN A 9 -7.42 -24.47 8.60
C ASN A 9 -7.48 -24.02 10.07
N PHE A 10 -7.32 -22.72 10.35
CA PHE A 10 -7.27 -22.21 11.73
C PHE A 10 -8.53 -21.46 12.15
N GLU A 11 -9.16 -20.72 11.23
CA GLU A 11 -10.43 -20.05 11.54
C GLU A 11 -11.66 -20.90 11.24
N ASN A 12 -11.48 -22.00 10.49
CA ASN A 12 -12.54 -22.89 10.05
C ASN A 12 -13.71 -22.13 9.40
N LYS A 13 -13.37 -21.06 8.64
CA LYS A 13 -14.35 -20.21 7.93
C LYS A 13 -14.39 -20.53 6.46
N LYS A 14 -15.58 -20.43 5.88
CA LYS A 14 -15.75 -20.50 4.43
C LYS A 14 -15.20 -19.22 3.80
N ILE A 15 -14.24 -19.37 2.90
CA ILE A 15 -13.64 -18.27 2.14
C ILE A 15 -14.74 -17.65 1.25
N MET A 16 -15.17 -16.43 1.57
CA MET A 16 -16.13 -15.68 0.76
C MET A 16 -15.47 -14.46 0.13
N LEU A 17 -15.64 -14.28 -1.19
CA LEU A 17 -15.09 -13.12 -1.94
C LEU A 17 -15.45 -11.77 -1.31
N LYS A 18 -16.64 -11.69 -0.71
CA LYS A 18 -17.11 -10.51 0.02
C LYS A 18 -16.25 -10.15 1.21
N GLU A 19 -15.75 -11.13 1.96
CA GLU A 19 -14.91 -10.88 3.13
C GLU A 19 -13.55 -10.29 2.74
N PHE A 20 -13.11 -10.54 1.50
CA PHE A 20 -11.91 -9.93 0.93
C PHE A 20 -12.21 -8.64 0.16
N GLY A 21 -13.39 -8.05 0.30
CA GLY A 21 -13.74 -6.80 -0.37
C GLY A 21 -13.66 -6.86 -1.89
N LEU A 22 -13.88 -8.03 -2.50
CA LEU A 22 -13.91 -8.22 -3.95
C LEU A 22 -15.34 -8.14 -4.51
N GLU A 23 -16.29 -7.59 -3.76
CA GLU A 23 -17.63 -7.33 -4.27
C GLU A 23 -17.59 -6.28 -5.38
N LYS A 24 -18.43 -6.48 -6.40
CA LYS A 24 -18.63 -5.47 -7.43
C LYS A 24 -19.33 -4.27 -6.82
N ILE A 25 -18.73 -3.09 -6.99
CA ILE A 25 -19.35 -1.80 -6.68
C ILE A 25 -19.64 -1.06 -7.99
N PRO A 26 -20.62 -0.12 -7.99
CA PRO A 26 -20.83 0.75 -9.14
C PRO A 26 -19.52 1.47 -9.53
N PRO A 27 -19.14 1.51 -10.82
CA PRO A 27 -17.87 2.07 -11.26
C PRO A 27 -17.63 3.50 -10.76
N GLU A 28 -18.66 4.34 -10.80
CA GLU A 28 -18.64 5.73 -10.30
C GLU A 28 -18.21 5.81 -8.84
N LYS A 29 -18.80 4.96 -7.98
CA LYS A 29 -18.44 4.91 -6.55
C LYS A 29 -17.02 4.43 -6.36
N GLY A 30 -16.58 3.44 -7.15
CA GLY A 30 -15.20 2.95 -7.13
C GLY A 30 -14.20 4.04 -7.50
N ILE A 31 -14.45 4.77 -8.59
CA ILE A 31 -13.62 5.88 -9.06
C ILE A 31 -13.53 6.99 -8.02
N ILE A 32 -14.67 7.46 -7.49
CA ILE A 32 -14.70 8.52 -6.48
C ILE A 32 -13.93 8.09 -5.22
N THR A 33 -14.08 6.83 -4.81
CA THR A 33 -13.37 6.28 -3.64
C THR A 33 -11.86 6.25 -3.89
N ALA A 34 -11.42 5.77 -5.05
CA ALA A 34 -10.01 5.76 -5.42
C ALA A 34 -9.42 7.18 -5.45
N ILE A 35 -10.12 8.16 -6.03
CA ILE A 35 -9.69 9.56 -6.08
C ILE A 35 -9.50 10.13 -4.66
N LYS A 36 -10.45 9.88 -3.75
CA LYS A 36 -10.33 10.34 -2.36
C LYS A 36 -9.12 9.74 -1.65
N ILE A 37 -8.85 8.45 -1.87
CA ILE A 37 -7.70 7.76 -1.29
C ILE A 37 -6.40 8.32 -1.87
N VAL A 38 -6.30 8.45 -3.20
CA VAL A 38 -5.13 9.05 -3.86
C VAL A 38 -4.84 10.45 -3.33
N ALA A 39 -5.86 11.30 -3.22
CA ALA A 39 -5.72 12.64 -2.67
C ALA A 39 -5.18 12.60 -1.23
N ALA A 40 -5.71 11.71 -0.38
CA ALA A 40 -5.23 11.55 0.99
C ALA A 40 -3.77 11.08 1.05
N LEU A 41 -3.37 10.13 0.20
CA LEU A 41 -1.99 9.65 0.12
C LEU A 41 -1.01 10.77 -0.28
N PHE A 42 -1.36 11.58 -1.28
CA PHE A 42 -0.51 12.70 -1.71
C PHE A 42 -0.44 13.82 -0.69
N ILE A 43 -1.57 14.21 -0.09
CA ILE A 43 -1.60 15.24 0.96
C ILE A 43 -0.71 14.81 2.13
N TYR A 44 -0.86 13.57 2.59
CA TYR A 44 -0.01 13.03 3.64
C TYR A 44 1.47 13.04 3.23
N SER A 45 1.80 12.54 2.05
CA SER A 45 3.20 12.41 1.61
C SER A 45 3.88 13.77 1.47
N ALA A 46 3.15 14.79 1.01
CA ALA A 46 3.62 16.17 0.96
C ALA A 46 3.88 16.73 2.37
N LEU A 47 2.95 16.55 3.31
CA LEU A 47 3.11 16.97 4.70
C LEU A 47 4.28 16.26 5.39
N PHE A 48 4.40 14.96 5.19
CA PHE A 48 5.48 14.15 5.75
C PHE A 48 6.84 14.60 5.21
N SER A 49 6.94 14.78 3.90
CA SER A 49 8.17 15.28 3.25
C SER A 49 8.54 16.68 3.73
N PHE A 50 7.56 17.56 3.94
CA PHE A 50 7.77 18.88 4.50
C PHE A 50 8.30 18.82 5.94
N ILE A 51 7.73 17.96 6.79
CA ILE A 51 8.20 17.76 8.17
C ILE A 51 9.65 17.24 8.18
N LEU A 52 9.97 16.25 7.35
CA LEU A 52 11.32 15.72 7.20
C LEU A 52 12.34 16.80 6.81
N ALA A 53 11.95 17.68 5.88
CA ALA A 53 12.76 18.82 5.47
C ALA A 53 13.01 19.81 6.63
N LEU A 54 11.98 20.11 7.44
CA LEU A 54 12.11 21.02 8.58
C LEU A 54 13.07 20.50 9.66
N ILE A 55 13.11 19.19 9.88
CA ILE A 55 13.99 18.56 10.88
C ILE A 55 15.36 18.17 10.31
N GLY A 56 15.62 18.43 9.02
CA GLY A 56 16.87 18.06 8.35
C GLY A 56 17.11 16.56 8.24
N PHE A 57 16.06 15.73 8.32
CA PHE A 57 16.15 14.27 8.22
C PHE A 57 15.77 13.82 6.81
N ASN A 58 16.75 13.42 5.99
CA ASN A 58 16.47 12.90 4.65
C ASN A 58 17.32 11.67 4.35
N ASP A 59 16.75 10.48 4.57
CA ASP A 59 17.31 9.21 4.12
C ASP A 59 16.50 8.56 2.98
N LEU A 60 15.57 9.30 2.38
CA LEU A 60 14.74 8.85 1.26
C LEU A 60 15.56 8.55 0.00
N GLY A 61 16.77 9.14 -0.13
CA GLY A 61 17.69 8.83 -1.23
C GLY A 61 18.10 7.35 -1.30
N LYS A 62 18.06 6.61 -0.18
CA LYS A 62 18.30 5.16 -0.18
C LYS A 62 17.21 4.41 -0.93
N MET A 63 15.95 4.78 -0.70
CA MET A 63 14.79 4.24 -1.41
C MET A 63 14.87 4.58 -2.90
N GLU A 64 15.19 5.83 -3.25
CA GLU A 64 15.34 6.25 -4.64
C GLU A 64 16.36 5.39 -5.41
N ASN A 65 17.55 5.18 -4.82
CA ASN A 65 18.59 4.34 -5.41
C ASN A 65 18.12 2.88 -5.60
N LEU A 66 17.42 2.31 -4.61
CA LEU A 66 16.86 0.96 -4.71
C LEU A 66 15.87 0.85 -5.88
N ILE A 67 14.95 1.80 -6.00
CA ILE A 67 13.94 1.82 -7.07
C ILE A 67 14.62 1.97 -8.43
N LYS A 68 15.59 2.89 -8.55
CA LYS A 68 16.39 3.07 -9.79
C LYS A 68 17.11 1.78 -10.18
N SER A 69 17.81 1.14 -9.25
CA SER A 69 18.51 -0.12 -9.52
C SER A 69 17.54 -1.24 -9.95
N ALA A 70 16.39 -1.38 -9.29
CA ALA A 70 15.39 -2.37 -9.66
C ALA A 70 14.80 -2.13 -11.06
N TYR A 71 14.48 -0.87 -11.39
CA TYR A 71 13.97 -0.49 -12.70
C TYR A 71 15.01 -0.72 -13.81
N THR A 72 16.27 -0.30 -13.60
CA THR A 72 17.35 -0.50 -14.58
C THR A 72 17.67 -1.98 -14.80
N PHE A 73 17.57 -2.81 -13.76
CA PHE A 73 17.79 -4.25 -13.89
C PHE A 73 16.76 -4.92 -14.81
N SER A 74 15.47 -4.64 -14.62
CA SER A 74 14.41 -5.13 -15.52
C SER A 74 13.11 -4.33 -15.36
N PRO A 75 12.76 -3.47 -16.33
CA PRO A 75 11.52 -2.70 -16.30
C PRO A 75 10.26 -3.59 -16.28
N ILE A 76 10.31 -4.75 -16.96
CA ILE A 76 9.19 -5.70 -17.02
C ILE A 76 8.98 -6.36 -15.66
N TYR A 77 10.05 -6.88 -15.03
CA TYR A 77 9.95 -7.49 -13.71
C TYR A 77 9.49 -6.48 -12.66
N PHE A 78 9.99 -5.24 -12.76
CA PHE A 78 9.59 -4.14 -11.91
C PHE A 78 8.09 -3.81 -12.07
N ALA A 79 7.59 -3.70 -13.31
CA ALA A 79 6.16 -3.48 -13.58
C ALA A 79 5.28 -4.61 -13.06
N ILE A 80 5.69 -5.87 -13.23
CA ILE A 80 4.98 -7.04 -12.67
C ILE A 80 4.94 -6.96 -11.15
N THR A 81 6.07 -6.61 -10.51
CA THR A 81 6.17 -6.49 -9.06
C THR A 81 5.24 -5.40 -8.53
N ILE A 82 5.19 -4.23 -9.16
CA ILE A 82 4.27 -3.16 -8.78
C ILE A 82 2.82 -3.57 -9.00
N THR A 83 2.50 -4.22 -10.11
CA THR A 83 1.09 -4.51 -10.42
C THR A 83 0.56 -5.66 -9.56
N ILE A 84 1.24 -6.82 -9.59
CA ILE A 84 0.79 -8.02 -8.86
C ILE A 84 1.17 -7.94 -7.39
N GLY A 85 2.36 -7.45 -7.07
CA GLY A 85 2.83 -7.31 -5.69
C GLY A 85 1.93 -6.37 -4.88
N LEU A 86 1.59 -5.19 -5.41
CA LEU A 86 0.70 -4.27 -4.69
C LEU A 86 -0.70 -4.85 -4.47
N PHE A 87 -1.21 -5.64 -5.42
CA PHE A 87 -2.48 -6.34 -5.20
C PHE A 87 -2.36 -7.35 -4.04
N LEU A 88 -1.28 -8.13 -4.01
CA LEU A 88 -1.03 -9.10 -2.94
C LEU A 88 -0.79 -8.41 -1.60
N GLU A 89 -0.14 -7.25 -1.58
CA GLU A 89 0.02 -6.43 -0.40
C GLU A 89 -1.32 -5.94 0.12
N GLU A 90 -2.15 -5.29 -0.70
CA GLU A 90 -3.45 -4.82 -0.24
C GLU A 90 -4.33 -6.00 0.20
N TYR A 91 -4.27 -7.14 -0.50
CA TYR A 91 -4.96 -8.35 -0.09
C TYR A 91 -4.50 -8.85 1.29
N PHE A 92 -3.18 -8.92 1.52
CA PHE A 92 -2.60 -9.39 2.77
C PHE A 92 -2.85 -8.41 3.91
N PHE A 93 -2.49 -7.14 3.74
CA PHE A 93 -2.55 -6.16 4.81
C PHE A 93 -3.98 -5.70 5.09
N ARG A 94 -4.82 -5.53 4.07
CA ARG A 94 -6.20 -5.05 4.25
C ARG A 94 -7.16 -6.18 4.50
N ALA A 95 -7.37 -7.05 3.52
CA ALA A 95 -8.38 -8.08 3.67
C ALA A 95 -8.05 -9.16 4.69
N PHE A 96 -6.77 -9.52 4.81
CA PHE A 96 -6.38 -10.51 5.79
C PHE A 96 -5.99 -9.88 7.14
N LEU A 97 -5.10 -8.90 7.19
CA LEU A 97 -4.52 -8.48 8.46
C LEU A 97 -5.40 -7.48 9.24
N VAL A 98 -6.09 -6.54 8.60
CA VAL A 98 -6.96 -5.58 9.33
C VAL A 98 -8.03 -6.27 10.19
N PRO A 99 -8.76 -7.30 9.73
CA PRO A 99 -9.71 -8.01 10.60
C PRO A 99 -9.10 -8.70 11.83
N ARG A 100 -7.78 -8.93 11.85
CA ARG A 100 -7.07 -9.75 12.85
C ARG A 100 -6.18 -8.93 13.78
N ALA A 101 -5.56 -7.88 13.26
CA ALA A 101 -4.63 -7.00 13.96
C ALA A 101 -5.14 -5.55 14.08
N ASP A 102 -6.39 -5.30 13.65
CA ASP A 102 -7.00 -3.97 13.50
C ASP A 102 -6.17 -3.03 12.58
N ILE A 103 -6.61 -1.77 12.48
CA ILE A 103 -5.98 -0.76 11.63
C ILE A 103 -4.54 -0.48 12.04
N TRP A 104 -4.24 -0.43 13.34
CA TRP A 104 -2.91 -0.07 13.85
C TRP A 104 -1.91 -1.20 13.64
N GLY A 105 -2.26 -2.43 14.03
CA GLY A 105 -1.37 -3.57 13.88
C GLY A 105 -1.04 -3.86 12.42
N SER A 106 -2.04 -3.81 11.53
CA SER A 106 -1.80 -3.96 10.09
C SER A 106 -0.85 -2.88 9.53
N SER A 107 -1.02 -1.64 9.96
CA SER A 107 -0.23 -0.50 9.45
C SER A 107 1.22 -0.52 9.94
N ILE A 108 1.46 -0.87 11.20
CA ILE A 108 2.82 -1.00 11.76
C ILE A 108 3.57 -2.13 11.05
N ILE A 109 2.91 -3.29 10.88
CA ILE A 109 3.53 -4.43 10.18
C ILE A 109 3.81 -4.05 8.71
N PHE A 110 2.91 -3.33 8.05
CA PHE A 110 3.12 -2.81 6.70
C PHE A 110 4.37 -1.92 6.62
N GLY A 111 4.54 -0.98 7.56
CA GLY A 111 5.75 -0.15 7.63
C GLY A 111 7.04 -0.96 7.85
N ILE A 112 7.02 -1.95 8.75
CA ILE A 112 8.18 -2.82 9.00
C ILE A 112 8.61 -3.58 7.75
N PHE A 113 7.65 -4.06 6.92
CA PHE A 113 7.95 -4.74 5.66
C PHE A 113 8.66 -3.83 4.65
N HIS A 114 8.58 -2.51 4.81
CA HIS A 114 9.27 -1.52 3.98
C HIS A 114 10.69 -1.18 4.45
N TYR A 115 11.19 -1.84 5.51
CA TYR A 115 12.56 -1.63 5.98
C TYR A 115 13.63 -2.14 5.01
N SER A 116 13.27 -2.94 4.00
CA SER A 116 14.20 -3.51 3.00
C SER A 116 15.00 -2.46 2.22
N SER A 117 14.53 -1.22 2.15
CA SER A 117 15.27 -0.09 1.56
C SER A 117 16.38 0.49 2.44
N GLY A 118 16.37 0.17 3.74
CA GLY A 118 17.24 0.77 4.75
C GLY A 118 16.91 2.24 5.09
N SER A 119 15.73 2.76 4.67
CA SER A 119 15.25 4.10 5.01
C SER A 119 14.27 4.06 6.19
N ILE A 120 14.60 4.77 7.27
CA ILE A 120 13.71 4.94 8.42
C ILE A 120 12.54 5.85 8.03
N ALA A 121 12.79 6.90 7.23
CA ALA A 121 11.72 7.75 6.71
C ALA A 121 10.69 6.93 5.92
N GLN A 122 11.14 5.95 5.13
CA GLN A 122 10.23 5.06 4.40
C GLN A 122 9.42 4.16 5.33
N VAL A 123 10.01 3.58 6.38
CA VAL A 123 9.25 2.75 7.35
C VAL A 123 8.15 3.57 8.03
N ILE A 124 8.49 4.78 8.48
CA ILE A 124 7.52 5.68 9.13
C ILE A 124 6.46 6.12 8.11
N GLY A 125 6.89 6.59 6.93
CA GLY A 125 6.02 6.99 5.84
C GLY A 125 5.03 5.89 5.45
N ALA A 126 5.55 4.69 5.19
CA ALA A 126 4.77 3.51 4.85
C ALA A 126 3.79 3.14 5.98
N THR A 127 4.18 3.24 7.25
CA THR A 127 3.27 2.98 8.39
C THR A 127 2.01 3.86 8.30
N PHE A 128 2.17 5.16 8.06
CA PHE A 128 1.04 6.08 7.97
C PHE A 128 0.25 5.95 6.65
N LEU A 129 0.92 5.64 5.52
CA LEU A 129 0.20 5.27 4.29
C LEU A 129 -0.65 4.02 4.54
N GLY A 130 -0.09 3.02 5.21
CA GLY A 130 -0.77 1.81 5.64
C GLY A 130 -2.00 2.12 6.50
N LEU A 131 -1.91 3.14 7.36
CA LEU A 131 -3.03 3.60 8.18
C LEU A 131 -4.16 4.21 7.34
N ILE A 132 -3.83 5.08 6.38
CA ILE A 132 -4.81 5.68 5.46
C ILE A 132 -5.55 4.57 4.70
N LEU A 133 -4.79 3.60 4.16
CA LEU A 133 -5.35 2.48 3.42
C LEU A 133 -6.15 1.53 4.32
N ALA A 134 -5.71 1.25 5.54
CA ALA A 134 -6.44 0.42 6.49
C ALA A 134 -7.77 1.06 6.92
N VAL A 135 -7.78 2.38 7.16
CA VAL A 135 -9.00 3.15 7.45
C VAL A 135 -9.95 3.13 6.25
N ALA A 136 -9.44 3.39 5.04
CA ALA A 136 -10.23 3.31 3.82
C ALA A 136 -10.83 1.91 3.63
N TYR A 137 -10.06 0.85 3.86
CA TYR A 137 -10.57 -0.51 3.80
C TYR A 137 -11.68 -0.76 4.82
N LYS A 138 -11.53 -0.28 6.06
CA LYS A 138 -12.54 -0.44 7.11
C LYS A 138 -13.84 0.30 6.76
N GLN A 139 -13.74 1.48 6.12
CA GLN A 139 -14.87 2.30 5.72
C GLN A 139 -15.60 1.74 4.48
N TYR A 140 -14.87 1.36 3.43
CA TYR A 140 -15.45 1.01 2.14
C TYR A 140 -15.61 -0.50 1.92
N LYS A 141 -14.86 -1.32 2.67
CA LYS A 141 -14.85 -2.79 2.58
C LYS A 141 -14.69 -3.29 1.13
N ASN A 142 -13.95 -2.56 0.31
CA ASN A 142 -13.71 -2.89 -1.08
C ASN A 142 -12.24 -2.70 -1.44
N LEU A 143 -11.61 -3.73 -1.98
CA LEU A 143 -10.17 -3.78 -2.23
C LEU A 143 -9.79 -3.13 -3.56
N ILE A 144 -10.69 -3.11 -4.54
CA ILE A 144 -10.42 -2.58 -5.87
C ILE A 144 -10.05 -1.09 -5.87
N PRO A 145 -10.81 -0.17 -5.24
CA PRO A 145 -10.44 1.24 -5.23
C PRO A 145 -9.17 1.50 -4.41
N LEU A 146 -8.87 0.68 -3.39
CA LEU A 146 -7.62 0.75 -2.64
C LEU A 146 -6.42 0.38 -3.50
N TYR A 147 -6.50 -0.76 -4.19
CA TYR A 147 -5.47 -1.23 -5.10
C TYR A 147 -5.21 -0.21 -6.21
N ILE A 148 -6.26 0.31 -6.85
CA ILE A 148 -6.13 1.35 -7.88
C ILE A 148 -5.44 2.59 -7.32
N ALA A 149 -5.85 3.05 -6.12
CA ALA A 149 -5.26 4.23 -5.50
C ALA A 149 -3.78 4.03 -5.15
N HIS A 150 -3.42 2.87 -4.62
CA HIS A 150 -2.05 2.52 -4.27
C HIS A 150 -1.16 2.45 -5.52
N VAL A 151 -1.59 1.74 -6.57
CA VAL A 151 -0.87 1.67 -7.84
C VAL A 151 -0.68 3.05 -8.45
N LEU A 152 -1.73 3.89 -8.48
CA LEU A 152 -1.63 5.24 -9.03
C LEU A 152 -0.65 6.10 -8.25
N TYR A 153 -0.71 6.04 -6.92
CA TYR A 153 0.23 6.76 -6.05
C TYR A 153 1.68 6.33 -6.34
N ASP A 154 1.96 5.02 -6.34
CA ASP A 154 3.31 4.49 -6.57
C ASP A 154 3.83 4.81 -7.96
N VAL A 155 3.02 4.62 -9.02
CA VAL A 155 3.41 4.94 -10.40
C VAL A 155 3.80 6.41 -10.54
N ILE A 156 3.03 7.31 -9.93
CA ILE A 156 3.32 8.74 -9.98
C ILE A 156 4.62 9.05 -9.21
N ILE A 157 4.79 8.54 -7.99
CA ILE A 157 6.01 8.76 -7.20
C ILE A 157 7.24 8.22 -7.94
N ILE A 158 7.16 7.01 -8.48
CA ILE A 158 8.24 6.40 -9.26
C ILE A 158 8.57 7.21 -10.50
N TYR A 159 7.55 7.71 -11.22
CA TYR A 159 7.77 8.58 -12.37
C TYR A 159 8.59 9.83 -12.01
N PHE A 160 8.29 10.48 -10.88
CA PHE A 160 9.03 11.64 -10.40
C PHE A 160 10.44 11.30 -9.89
N LEU A 161 10.65 10.11 -9.33
CA LEU A 161 11.94 9.71 -8.77
C LEU A 161 12.92 9.12 -9.79
N VAL A 162 12.41 8.43 -10.83
CA VAL A 162 13.23 7.58 -11.71
C VAL A 162 13.20 7.99 -13.18
N ILE A 163 12.04 8.40 -13.69
CA ILE A 163 11.82 8.58 -15.13
C ILE A 163 12.03 10.04 -15.57
N ARG A 164 11.91 10.98 -14.63
CA ARG A 164 12.24 12.39 -14.84
C ARG A 164 13.75 12.65 -14.84
#